data_AF-A0A8N5EYK6-F1
#
_entry.id   AF-A0A8N5EYK6-F1
#
_cell.length_a   1.000
_cell.length_b   1.000
_cell.length_c   1.000
_cell.angle_alpha   90.00
_cell.angle_beta   90.00
_cell.angle_gamma   90.00
#
_symmetry.space_group_name_H-M   'P 1'
#
loop_
_entity.id
_entity.type
_entity.pdbx_description
1 polymer ?
#
loop_
_entity_poly.entity_id
_entity_poly.type
_entity_poly.pdbx_seq_one_letter_code
_entity_poly.pdbx_strand_id
1 'polypeptide(L)'
;MDALHKLKILVMFLSLATFTVMVVMNAGNATGTFKGLFRTTPGNISAKYSTDFTPAGWTFLIWNIIYAWQLAWLLYALSGICRRNELGYVFIKPDLLPTPFYVAWCLNNCLNVGWLFLWDREYLLPALVFLAVLSLTTCASLFVSHRALSIHSSWFVKAHKAELWLIRILVQNGLALYLTWTSIATLLNFAIVLIYKWNVPNEKATTASLSILTLSLVIWFYVENYFLDKYVRYNLTVYPVVIAALTGSACRSGSFSSTLTNDVFIVVLLALTCLIFAVRLGLVAWRHWKRPLEASESQGPSGTVA
;
A
#
# COMPACT_ATOMS: atom_id res chain seq x y z
N MET A 1 28.96 -6.27 -16.77
CA MET A 1 28.68 -5.49 -15.54
C MET A 1 28.19 -4.08 -15.84
N ASP A 2 28.87 -3.29 -16.68
CA ASP A 2 28.52 -1.88 -16.91
C ASP A 2 27.13 -1.65 -17.53
N ALA A 3 26.69 -2.51 -18.47
CA ALA A 3 25.37 -2.42 -19.08
C ALA A 3 24.20 -2.65 -18.11
N LEU A 4 24.36 -3.56 -17.13
CA LEU A 4 23.31 -3.86 -16.14
C LEU A 4 23.12 -2.69 -15.16
N HIS A 5 24.20 -2.02 -14.79
CA HIS A 5 24.13 -0.81 -13.94
C HIS A 5 23.45 0.35 -14.68
N LYS A 6 23.83 0.57 -15.95
CA LYS A 6 23.19 1.57 -16.82
C LYS A 6 21.70 1.29 -16.99
N LEU A 7 21.33 0.03 -17.21
CA LEU A 7 19.91 -0.39 -17.28
C LEU A 7 19.18 -0.09 -15.97
N LYS A 8 19.75 -0.45 -14.81
CA LYS A 8 19.10 -0.19 -13.52
C LYS A 8 18.87 1.30 -13.29
N ILE A 9 19.88 2.13 -13.54
CA ILE A 9 19.76 3.59 -13.44
C ILE A 9 18.67 4.11 -14.37
N LEU A 10 18.62 3.63 -15.62
CA LEU A 10 17.57 4.00 -16.58
C LEU A 10 16.17 3.68 -16.03
N VAL A 11 15.95 2.47 -15.49
CA VAL A 11 14.64 2.07 -14.95
C VAL A 11 14.29 2.85 -13.67
N MET A 12 15.28 3.24 -12.85
CA MET A 12 15.05 4.12 -11.69
C MET A 12 14.54 5.50 -12.12
N PHE A 13 15.15 6.11 -13.13
CA PHE A 13 14.68 7.39 -13.68
C PHE A 13 13.32 7.24 -14.37
N LEU A 14 13.09 6.13 -15.09
CA LEU A 14 11.79 5.82 -15.68
C LEU A 14 10.69 5.65 -14.62
N SER A 15 11.04 5.08 -13.46
CA SER A 15 10.12 4.95 -12.31
C SER A 15 9.70 6.31 -11.76
N LEU A 16 10.64 7.25 -11.64
CA LEU A 16 10.33 8.63 -11.24
C LEU A 16 9.48 9.35 -12.30
N ALA A 17 9.82 9.18 -13.58
CA ALA A 17 9.09 9.82 -14.68
C ALA A 17 7.64 9.32 -14.76
N THR A 18 7.44 7.99 -14.74
CA THR A 18 6.09 7.39 -14.76
C THR A 18 5.28 7.76 -13.51
N PHE A 19 5.91 7.81 -12.34
CA PHE A 19 5.28 8.29 -11.11
C PHE A 19 4.85 9.75 -11.22
N THR A 20 5.72 10.62 -11.75
CA THR A 20 5.43 12.04 -11.92
C THR A 20 4.24 12.26 -12.86
N VAL A 21 4.23 11.56 -14.00
CA VAL A 21 3.09 11.58 -14.93
C VAL A 21 1.82 11.10 -14.23
N MET A 22 1.87 10.00 -13.48
CA MET A 22 0.73 9.46 -12.75
C MET A 22 0.17 10.46 -11.73
N VAL A 23 1.02 11.11 -10.93
CA VAL A 23 0.59 12.11 -9.95
C VAL A 23 0.00 13.34 -10.62
N VAL A 24 0.61 13.85 -11.69
CA VAL A 24 0.08 15.00 -12.45
C VAL A 24 -1.28 14.68 -13.04
N MET A 25 -1.47 13.48 -13.61
CA MET A 25 -2.77 13.05 -14.15
C MET A 25 -3.82 12.91 -13.05
N ASN A 26 -3.48 12.32 -11.89
CA ASN A 26 -4.40 12.23 -10.75
C ASN A 26 -4.78 13.62 -10.22
N ALA A 27 -3.82 14.52 -10.03
CA ALA A 27 -4.06 15.87 -9.53
C ALA A 27 -4.89 16.71 -10.51
N GLY A 28 -4.55 16.65 -11.81
CA GLY A 28 -5.29 17.36 -12.86
C GLY A 28 -6.73 16.86 -13.02
N ASN A 29 -6.96 15.55 -12.85
CA ASN A 29 -8.30 14.96 -12.83
C ASN A 29 -9.08 15.35 -11.56
N ALA A 30 -8.47 15.19 -10.38
CA ALA A 30 -9.12 15.46 -9.09
C ALA A 30 -9.52 16.94 -8.92
N THR A 31 -8.71 17.87 -9.42
CA THR A 31 -9.01 19.32 -9.41
C THR A 31 -9.97 19.76 -10.51
N GLY A 32 -10.26 18.88 -11.49
CA GLY A 32 -11.06 19.23 -12.66
C GLY A 32 -10.37 20.25 -13.58
N THR A 33 -9.05 20.39 -13.52
CA THR A 33 -8.28 21.31 -14.38
C THR A 33 -8.18 20.76 -15.81
N PHE A 34 -8.13 19.44 -15.97
CA PHE A 34 -7.98 18.76 -17.27
C PHE A 34 -9.32 18.50 -17.98
N LYS A 35 -10.15 19.55 -18.13
CA LYS A 35 -11.53 19.49 -18.66
C LYS A 35 -11.71 18.97 -20.10
N GLY A 36 -10.63 18.79 -20.86
CA GLY A 36 -10.65 18.15 -22.19
C GLY A 36 -10.23 16.68 -22.18
N LEU A 37 -9.48 16.26 -21.17
CA LEU A 37 -8.96 14.90 -21.04
C LEU A 37 -9.92 14.00 -20.26
N PHE A 38 -10.47 14.54 -19.15
CA PHE A 38 -11.44 13.89 -18.29
C PHE A 38 -12.80 14.63 -18.40
N ARG A 39 -13.90 13.87 -18.38
CA ARG A 39 -15.28 14.39 -18.41
C ARG A 39 -15.72 14.90 -17.04
N THR A 40 -15.27 14.25 -15.98
CA THR A 40 -15.68 14.57 -14.60
C THR A 40 -14.61 14.11 -13.60
N THR A 41 -14.73 14.55 -12.35
CA THR A 41 -13.76 14.18 -11.31
C THR A 41 -14.06 12.79 -10.74
N PRO A 42 -13.05 12.07 -10.20
CA PRO A 42 -13.29 10.78 -9.54
C PRO A 42 -14.28 10.87 -8.38
N GLY A 43 -14.27 12.01 -7.66
CA GLY A 43 -15.20 12.29 -6.56
C GLY A 43 -16.65 12.42 -7.03
N ASN A 44 -16.90 13.05 -8.17
CA ASN A 44 -18.26 13.14 -8.75
C ASN A 44 -18.80 11.77 -9.14
N ILE A 45 -17.95 10.91 -9.74
CA ILE A 45 -18.33 9.54 -10.10
C ILE A 45 -18.60 8.71 -8.83
N SER A 46 -17.76 8.86 -7.80
CA SER A 46 -17.98 8.20 -6.51
C SER A 46 -19.27 8.68 -5.82
N ALA A 47 -19.66 9.95 -5.99
CA ALA A 47 -20.93 10.47 -5.48
C ALA A 47 -22.13 9.94 -6.27
N LYS A 48 -22.00 9.78 -7.59
CA LYS A 48 -23.01 9.16 -8.47
C LYS A 48 -23.22 7.67 -8.13
N TYR A 49 -22.14 6.94 -7.90
CA TYR A 49 -22.15 5.52 -7.56
C TYR A 49 -21.93 5.29 -6.06
N SER A 50 -22.73 5.95 -5.22
CA SER A 50 -22.60 5.86 -3.77
C SER A 50 -23.12 4.51 -3.24
N THR A 51 -22.35 3.93 -2.33
CA THR A 51 -22.70 2.72 -1.57
C THR A 51 -22.69 3.02 -0.08
N ASP A 52 -23.21 2.11 0.75
CA ASP A 52 -23.15 2.26 2.21
C ASP A 52 -21.70 2.24 2.73
N PHE A 53 -20.78 1.64 1.95
CA PHE A 53 -19.34 1.62 2.27
C PHE A 53 -18.60 2.89 1.82
N THR A 54 -19.21 3.74 1.00
CA THR A 54 -18.52 4.89 0.39
C THR A 54 -18.10 5.90 1.45
N PRO A 55 -16.81 6.26 1.55
CA PRO A 55 -16.36 7.17 2.60
C PRO A 55 -16.70 8.63 2.28
N ALA A 56 -16.72 9.47 3.31
CA ALA A 56 -16.83 10.91 3.17
C ALA A 56 -15.70 11.49 2.31
N GLY A 57 -15.97 12.60 1.60
CA GLY A 57 -15.06 13.17 0.60
C GLY A 57 -13.65 13.50 1.12
N TRP A 58 -13.53 13.92 2.39
CA TRP A 58 -12.23 14.22 3.01
C TRP A 58 -11.32 12.99 3.11
N THR A 59 -11.89 11.78 3.16
CA THR A 59 -11.13 10.52 3.27
C THR A 59 -10.23 10.30 2.05
N PHE A 60 -10.63 10.82 0.88
CA PHE A 60 -9.82 10.74 -0.34
C PHE A 60 -8.54 11.59 -0.28
N LEU A 61 -8.36 12.46 0.73
CA LEU A 61 -7.10 13.16 0.97
C LEU A 61 -5.93 12.22 1.29
N ILE A 62 -6.21 10.97 1.67
CA ILE A 62 -5.18 9.94 1.85
C ILE A 62 -4.34 9.73 0.58
N TRP A 63 -4.86 10.02 -0.61
CA TRP A 63 -4.09 9.98 -1.85
C TRP A 63 -2.90 10.94 -1.83
N ASN A 64 -3.05 12.13 -1.23
CA ASN A 64 -1.93 13.07 -1.08
C ASN A 64 -0.85 12.51 -0.16
N ILE A 65 -1.24 11.83 0.92
CA ILE A 65 -0.31 11.15 1.84
C ILE A 65 0.40 10.01 1.11
N ILE A 66 -0.33 9.20 0.34
CA ILE A 66 0.23 8.14 -0.50
C ILE A 66 1.28 8.75 -1.43
N TYR A 67 0.92 9.72 -2.27
CA TYR A 67 1.84 10.28 -3.26
C TYR A 67 3.06 10.93 -2.62
N ALA A 68 2.91 11.68 -1.52
CA ALA A 68 4.04 12.27 -0.82
C ALA A 68 5.01 11.20 -0.28
N TRP A 69 4.47 10.13 0.31
CA TRP A 69 5.29 9.03 0.83
C TRP A 69 5.96 8.24 -0.30
N GLN A 70 5.25 8.03 -1.41
CA GLN A 70 5.78 7.33 -2.58
C GLN A 70 6.94 8.12 -3.22
N LEU A 71 6.79 9.45 -3.33
CA LEU A 71 7.86 10.33 -3.77
C LEU A 71 9.07 10.26 -2.82
N ALA A 72 8.83 10.28 -1.51
CA ALA A 72 9.90 10.28 -0.52
C ALA A 72 10.77 9.01 -0.63
N TRP A 73 10.18 7.82 -0.77
CA TRP A 73 11.00 6.61 -0.94
C TRP A 73 11.65 6.52 -2.33
N LEU A 74 11.01 7.05 -3.39
CA LEU A 74 11.62 7.13 -4.73
C LEU A 74 12.87 8.02 -4.72
N LEU A 75 12.79 9.19 -4.07
CA LEU A 75 13.93 10.09 -3.91
C LEU A 75 15.03 9.46 -3.05
N TYR A 76 14.67 8.75 -1.97
CA TYR A 76 15.62 7.98 -1.19
C TYR A 76 16.31 6.91 -2.03
N ALA A 77 15.57 6.16 -2.85
CA ALA A 77 16.12 5.16 -3.74
C ALA A 77 17.10 5.77 -4.78
N LEU A 78 16.74 6.91 -5.37
CA LEU A 78 17.58 7.66 -6.31
C LEU A 78 18.83 8.25 -5.64
N SER A 79 18.74 8.69 -4.38
CA SER A 79 19.91 9.14 -3.61
C SER A 79 21.00 8.07 -3.53
N GLY A 80 20.61 6.79 -3.61
CA GLY A 80 21.52 5.65 -3.69
C GLY A 80 22.48 5.66 -4.88
N ILE A 81 22.18 6.42 -5.94
CA ILE A 81 23.08 6.63 -7.10
C ILE A 81 24.27 7.52 -6.71
N CYS A 82 24.03 8.54 -5.88
CA CYS A 82 25.06 9.48 -5.43
C CYS A 82 25.76 9.01 -4.14
N ARG A 83 25.20 8.02 -3.44
CA ARG A 83 25.72 7.50 -2.17
C ARG A 83 26.57 6.24 -2.38
N ARG A 84 27.75 6.22 -1.76
CA ARG A 84 28.65 5.07 -1.70
C ARG A 84 28.75 4.53 -0.27
N ASN A 85 28.87 3.22 -0.15
CA ASN A 85 29.19 2.48 1.08
C ASN A 85 30.46 1.64 0.86
N GLU A 86 30.84 0.88 1.89
CA GLU A 86 32.02 -0.01 1.88
C GLU A 86 31.97 -1.09 0.77
N LEU A 87 30.78 -1.43 0.29
CA LEU A 87 30.56 -2.44 -0.77
C LEU A 87 30.48 -1.84 -2.18
N GLY A 88 30.45 -0.50 -2.32
CA GLY A 88 30.31 0.21 -3.58
C GLY A 88 29.16 1.21 -3.56
N TYR A 89 28.46 1.37 -4.69
CA TYR A 89 27.28 2.23 -4.73
C TYR A 89 26.07 1.57 -4.07
N VAL A 90 25.34 2.32 -3.24
CA VAL A 90 24.21 1.81 -2.43
C VAL A 90 23.07 1.26 -3.30
N PHE A 91 22.89 1.79 -4.52
CA PHE A 91 21.88 1.24 -5.46
C PHE A 91 22.28 -0.11 -6.06
N ILE A 92 23.55 -0.53 -5.97
CA ILE A 92 24.05 -1.81 -6.51
C ILE A 92 24.28 -2.80 -5.38
N LYS A 93 24.96 -2.37 -4.31
CA LYS A 93 25.32 -3.23 -3.18
C LYS A 93 25.03 -2.50 -1.87
N PRO A 94 24.16 -3.06 -1.01
CA PRO A 94 23.26 -4.19 -1.25
C PRO A 94 22.06 -3.81 -2.15
N ASP A 95 21.62 -4.75 -3.00
CA ASP A 95 20.47 -4.51 -3.87
C ASP A 95 19.14 -4.65 -3.11
N LEU A 96 18.71 -3.54 -2.51
CA LEU A 96 17.48 -3.46 -1.72
C LEU A 96 16.21 -3.32 -2.56
N LEU A 97 16.35 -2.76 -3.76
CA LEU A 97 15.28 -2.52 -4.73
C LEU A 97 15.78 -3.01 -6.08
N PRO A 98 15.59 -4.30 -6.39
CA PRO A 98 16.14 -4.90 -7.60
C PRO A 98 15.39 -4.40 -8.83
N THR A 99 15.99 -4.48 -10.02
CA THR A 99 15.38 -3.98 -11.27
C THR A 99 13.92 -4.43 -11.48
N PRO A 100 13.50 -5.68 -11.18
CA PRO A 100 12.10 -6.10 -11.29
C PRO A 100 11.12 -5.27 -10.43
N PHE A 101 11.57 -4.76 -9.28
CA PHE A 101 10.76 -3.86 -8.45
C PHE A 101 10.41 -2.58 -9.21
N TYR A 102 11.40 -1.93 -9.84
CA TYR A 102 11.17 -0.69 -10.60
C TYR A 102 10.33 -0.93 -11.86
N VAL A 103 10.50 -2.07 -12.53
CA VAL A 103 9.64 -2.45 -13.66
C VAL A 103 8.19 -2.65 -13.21
N ALA A 104 7.98 -3.37 -12.10
CA ALA A 104 6.65 -3.54 -11.51
C ALA A 104 6.03 -2.20 -11.08
N TRP A 105 6.85 -1.28 -10.56
CA TRP A 105 6.42 0.06 -10.19
C TRP A 105 6.01 0.91 -11.40
N CYS A 106 6.77 0.88 -12.49
CA CYS A 106 6.39 1.54 -13.74
C CYS A 106 5.05 1.01 -14.26
N LEU A 107 4.88 -0.31 -14.27
CA LEU A 107 3.60 -0.94 -14.65
C LEU A 107 2.46 -0.49 -13.73
N ASN A 108 2.70 -0.42 -12.42
CA ASN A 108 1.71 0.03 -11.45
C ASN A 108 1.26 1.47 -11.72
N ASN A 109 2.18 2.39 -12.01
CA ASN A 109 1.85 3.77 -12.38
C ASN A 109 1.01 3.83 -13.67
N CYS A 110 1.35 3.02 -14.68
CA CYS A 110 0.57 2.93 -15.92
C CYS A 110 -0.85 2.38 -15.68
N LEU A 111 -0.99 1.35 -14.82
CA LEU A 111 -2.29 0.81 -14.42
C LEU A 111 -3.12 1.85 -13.68
N ASN A 112 -2.50 2.66 -12.83
CA ASN A 112 -3.18 3.74 -12.12
C ASN A 112 -3.74 4.80 -13.10
N VAL A 113 -2.92 5.24 -14.06
CA VAL A 113 -3.36 6.17 -15.11
C VAL A 113 -4.46 5.54 -15.97
N GLY A 114 -4.31 4.26 -16.35
CA GLY A 114 -5.35 3.52 -17.08
C GLY A 114 -6.67 3.45 -16.30
N TRP A 115 -6.60 3.21 -14.99
CA TRP A 115 -7.77 3.23 -14.13
C TRP A 115 -8.50 4.58 -14.14
N LEU A 116 -7.77 5.71 -14.12
CA LEU A 116 -8.41 7.04 -14.19
C LEU A 116 -9.28 7.22 -15.43
N PHE A 117 -8.80 6.77 -16.59
CA PHE A 117 -9.56 6.85 -17.83
C PHE A 117 -10.76 5.92 -17.83
N LEU A 118 -10.60 4.68 -17.34
CA LEU A 118 -11.71 3.73 -17.25
C LEU A 118 -12.78 4.21 -16.28
N TRP A 119 -12.37 4.77 -15.15
CA TRP A 119 -13.26 5.34 -14.14
C TRP A 119 -14.00 6.56 -14.69
N ASP A 120 -13.30 7.50 -15.32
CA ASP A 120 -13.90 8.69 -15.96
C ASP A 120 -14.98 8.34 -17.00
N ARG A 121 -14.74 7.27 -17.75
CA ARG A 121 -15.68 6.77 -18.78
C ARG A 121 -16.75 5.83 -18.22
N GLU A 122 -16.81 5.65 -16.90
CA GLU A 122 -17.77 4.81 -16.21
C GLU A 122 -17.73 3.32 -16.63
N TYR A 123 -16.57 2.85 -17.10
CA TYR A 123 -16.32 1.42 -17.36
C TYR A 123 -16.05 0.69 -16.04
N LEU A 124 -17.10 0.50 -15.24
CA LEU A 124 -17.02 0.01 -13.84
C LEU A 124 -16.29 -1.33 -13.70
N LEU A 125 -16.60 -2.33 -14.55
CA LEU A 125 -15.96 -3.65 -14.46
C LEU A 125 -14.47 -3.62 -14.87
N PRO A 126 -14.08 -3.02 -16.02
CA PRO A 126 -12.67 -2.79 -16.31
C PRO A 126 -11.92 -2.00 -15.23
N ALA A 127 -12.55 -0.97 -14.65
CA ALA A 127 -11.96 -0.19 -13.57
C ALA A 127 -11.68 -1.07 -12.33
N LEU A 128 -12.60 -1.98 -11.97
CA LEU A 128 -12.40 -2.95 -10.89
C LEU A 128 -11.21 -3.85 -11.17
N VAL A 129 -11.11 -4.40 -12.39
CA VAL A 129 -9.99 -5.27 -12.79
C VAL A 129 -8.67 -4.52 -12.69
N PHE A 130 -8.62 -3.27 -13.15
CA PHE A 130 -7.40 -2.45 -13.06
C PHE A 130 -6.98 -2.18 -11.61
N LEU A 131 -7.92 -1.87 -10.70
CA LEU A 131 -7.62 -1.71 -9.27
C LEU A 131 -7.12 -3.02 -8.61
N ALA A 132 -7.70 -4.15 -9.00
CA ALA A 132 -7.26 -5.46 -8.51
C ALA A 132 -5.82 -5.76 -8.96
N VAL A 133 -5.52 -5.60 -10.25
CA VAL A 133 -4.15 -5.80 -10.79
C VAL A 133 -3.16 -4.80 -10.20
N LEU A 134 -3.58 -3.55 -10.01
CA LEU A 134 -2.78 -2.52 -9.34
C LEU A 134 -2.46 -2.93 -7.89
N SER A 135 -3.43 -3.42 -7.13
CA SER A 135 -3.19 -3.93 -5.77
C SER A 135 -2.24 -5.12 -5.77
N LEU A 136 -2.41 -6.07 -6.70
CA LEU A 136 -1.53 -7.24 -6.83
C LEU A 136 -0.08 -6.85 -7.20
N THR A 137 0.11 -5.90 -8.10
CA THR A 137 1.45 -5.40 -8.48
C THR A 137 2.14 -4.65 -7.34
N THR A 138 1.39 -3.87 -6.53
CA THR A 138 1.92 -3.27 -5.30
C THR A 138 2.30 -4.35 -4.27
N CYS A 139 1.49 -5.39 -4.13
CA CYS A 139 1.78 -6.53 -3.25
C CYS A 139 3.07 -7.26 -3.66
N ALA A 140 3.25 -7.55 -4.96
CA ALA A 140 4.47 -8.13 -5.49
C ALA A 140 5.70 -7.24 -5.22
N SER A 141 5.55 -5.92 -5.39
CA SER A 141 6.62 -4.95 -5.11
C SER A 141 7.01 -4.93 -3.63
N LEU A 142 6.02 -4.96 -2.73
CA LEU A 142 6.22 -5.04 -1.29
C LEU A 142 6.92 -6.36 -0.90
N PHE A 143 6.50 -7.49 -1.47
CA PHE A 143 7.14 -8.79 -1.26
C PHE A 143 8.60 -8.80 -1.68
N VAL A 144 8.90 -8.26 -2.89
CA VAL A 144 10.27 -8.15 -3.40
C VAL A 144 11.14 -7.30 -2.46
N SER A 145 10.63 -6.17 -1.98
CA SER A 145 11.34 -5.30 -1.03
C SER A 145 11.63 -6.01 0.30
N HIS A 146 10.66 -6.72 0.86
CA HIS A 146 10.84 -7.50 2.10
C HIS A 146 11.84 -8.64 1.94
N ARG A 147 11.78 -9.37 0.83
CA ARG A 147 12.73 -10.44 0.51
C ARG A 147 14.15 -9.88 0.37
N ALA A 148 14.33 -8.80 -0.39
CA ALA A 148 15.63 -8.17 -0.59
C ALA A 148 16.25 -7.70 0.72
N LEU A 149 15.45 -7.10 1.62
CA LEU A 149 15.93 -6.68 2.94
C LEU A 149 16.32 -7.88 3.82
N SER A 150 15.56 -8.97 3.79
CA SER A 150 15.83 -10.16 4.62
C SER A 150 17.12 -10.89 4.25
N ILE A 151 17.54 -10.80 2.99
CA ILE A 151 18.80 -11.41 2.52
C ILE A 151 20.01 -10.61 3.05
N HIS A 152 19.86 -9.29 3.20
CA HIS A 152 20.94 -8.38 3.58
C HIS A 152 20.85 -7.89 5.03
N SER A 153 19.89 -8.39 5.83
CA SER A 153 19.57 -7.87 7.17
C SER A 153 20.77 -7.90 8.11
N SER A 154 21.53 -9.00 8.10
CA SER A 154 22.70 -9.21 8.97
C SER A 154 23.79 -8.16 8.77
N TRP A 155 23.97 -7.67 7.53
CA TRP A 155 24.94 -6.63 7.20
C TRP A 155 24.49 -5.25 7.71
N PHE A 156 23.21 -4.90 7.49
CA PHE A 156 22.65 -3.63 7.93
C PHE A 156 22.62 -3.47 9.45
N VAL A 157 22.32 -4.54 10.17
CA VAL A 157 22.27 -4.53 11.64
C VAL A 157 23.64 -4.19 12.24
N LYS A 158 24.72 -4.66 11.62
CA LYS A 158 26.09 -4.49 12.13
C LYS A 158 26.67 -3.11 11.80
N ALA A 159 26.46 -2.61 10.57
CA ALA A 159 27.15 -1.42 10.07
C ALA A 159 26.25 -0.22 9.79
N HIS A 160 24.94 -0.40 9.52
CA HIS A 160 24.08 0.64 8.94
C HIS A 160 22.64 0.62 9.46
N LYS A 161 22.46 0.71 10.79
CA LYS A 161 21.13 0.67 11.43
C LYS A 161 20.16 1.76 10.95
N ALA A 162 20.67 2.95 10.64
CA ALA A 162 19.83 4.05 10.13
C ALA A 162 19.19 3.71 8.78
N GLU A 163 19.95 3.09 7.86
CA GLU A 163 19.47 2.66 6.55
C GLU A 163 18.37 1.60 6.67
N LEU A 164 18.54 0.66 7.60
CA LEU A 164 17.55 -0.36 7.90
C LEU A 164 16.20 0.25 8.29
N TRP A 165 16.22 1.25 9.17
CA TRP A 165 15.00 1.95 9.61
C TRP A 165 14.41 2.80 8.49
N LEU A 166 15.22 3.47 7.68
CA LEU A 166 14.75 4.22 6.51
C LEU A 166 14.02 3.31 5.52
N ILE A 167 14.52 2.11 5.23
CA ILE A 167 13.82 1.18 4.33
C ILE A 167 12.50 0.71 4.93
N ARG A 168 12.49 0.33 6.22
CA ARG A 168 11.28 -0.13 6.91
C ARG A 168 10.20 0.95 6.95
N ILE A 169 10.56 2.17 7.35
CA ILE A 169 9.62 3.27 7.53
C ILE A 169 9.23 3.90 6.19
N LEU A 170 10.21 4.18 5.33
CA LEU A 170 9.97 4.95 4.11
C LEU A 170 9.44 4.07 2.98
N VAL A 171 10.12 2.96 2.68
CA VAL A 171 9.80 2.09 1.54
C VAL A 171 8.67 1.12 1.90
N GLN A 172 8.88 0.26 2.90
CA GLN A 172 7.98 -0.86 3.17
C GLN A 172 6.62 -0.40 3.71
N ASN A 173 6.62 0.53 4.67
CA ASN A 173 5.37 1.11 5.18
C ASN A 173 4.68 2.00 4.15
N GLY A 174 5.42 2.71 3.28
CA GLY A 174 4.83 3.49 2.19
C GLY A 174 4.11 2.60 1.17
N LEU A 175 4.74 1.50 0.76
CA LEU A 175 4.13 0.49 -0.12
C LEU A 175 2.96 -0.25 0.54
N ALA A 176 3.06 -0.59 1.83
CA ALA A 176 1.97 -1.21 2.58
C ALA A 176 0.76 -0.28 2.69
N LEU A 177 0.99 1.03 2.93
CA LEU A 177 -0.05 2.05 2.98
C LEU A 177 -0.81 2.09 1.64
N TYR A 178 -0.08 2.16 0.53
CA TYR A 178 -0.67 2.19 -0.81
C TYR A 178 -1.43 0.89 -1.14
N LEU A 179 -0.84 -0.28 -0.85
CA LEU A 179 -1.49 -1.58 -1.06
C LEU A 179 -2.81 -1.70 -0.30
N THR A 180 -2.83 -1.29 0.98
CA THR A 180 -4.03 -1.37 1.80
C THR A 180 -5.12 -0.46 1.25
N TRP A 181 -4.78 0.78 0.89
CA TRP A 181 -5.75 1.71 0.34
C TRP A 181 -6.31 1.25 -1.01
N THR A 182 -5.47 0.73 -1.90
CA THR A 182 -5.94 0.23 -3.21
C THR A 182 -6.78 -1.02 -3.06
N SER A 183 -6.50 -1.87 -2.07
CA SER A 183 -7.33 -3.03 -1.75
C SER A 183 -8.73 -2.61 -1.29
N ILE A 184 -8.81 -1.57 -0.45
CA ILE A 184 -10.11 -0.98 -0.03
C ILE A 184 -10.83 -0.38 -1.24
N ALA A 185 -10.12 0.37 -2.10
CA ALA A 185 -10.69 0.91 -3.32
C ALA A 185 -11.22 -0.18 -4.27
N THR A 186 -10.52 -1.31 -4.39
CA THR A 186 -11.00 -2.49 -5.14
C THR A 186 -12.31 -3.01 -4.55
N LEU A 187 -12.42 -3.14 -3.22
CA LEU A 187 -13.64 -3.62 -2.56
C LEU A 187 -14.81 -2.63 -2.72
N LEU A 188 -14.54 -1.33 -2.63
CA LEU A 188 -15.53 -0.30 -2.92
C LEU A 188 -16.02 -0.41 -4.37
N ASN A 189 -15.10 -0.57 -5.32
CA ASN A 189 -15.44 -0.72 -6.73
C ASN A 189 -16.20 -2.03 -7.00
N PHE A 190 -15.88 -3.10 -6.28
CA PHE A 190 -16.59 -4.36 -6.32
C PHE A 190 -18.06 -4.18 -5.87
N ALA A 191 -18.30 -3.51 -4.75
CA ALA A 191 -19.66 -3.15 -4.32
C ALA A 191 -20.41 -2.35 -5.40
N ILE A 192 -19.75 -1.36 -6.00
CA ILE A 192 -20.32 -0.53 -7.07
C ILE A 192 -20.72 -1.38 -8.28
N VAL A 193 -19.87 -2.32 -8.72
CA VAL A 193 -20.21 -3.20 -9.84
C VAL A 193 -21.38 -4.11 -9.49
N LEU A 194 -21.40 -4.71 -8.29
CA LEU A 194 -22.53 -5.53 -7.83
C LEU A 194 -23.86 -4.76 -7.85
N ILE A 195 -23.86 -3.53 -7.34
CA ILE A 195 -25.07 -2.70 -7.24
C ILE A 195 -25.52 -2.22 -8.62
N TYR A 196 -24.61 -1.60 -9.38
CA TYR A 196 -24.99 -0.81 -10.56
C TYR A 196 -24.86 -1.56 -11.89
N LYS A 197 -24.18 -2.71 -11.94
CA LYS A 197 -24.15 -3.58 -13.13
C LYS A 197 -24.98 -4.84 -12.95
N TRP A 198 -25.03 -5.40 -11.75
CA TRP A 198 -25.72 -6.66 -11.47
C TRP A 198 -26.97 -6.52 -10.60
N ASN A 199 -27.42 -5.30 -10.29
CA ASN A 199 -28.64 -5.02 -9.54
C ASN A 199 -28.72 -5.74 -8.18
N VAL A 200 -27.58 -6.02 -7.56
CA VAL A 200 -27.54 -6.56 -6.19
C VAL A 200 -27.94 -5.45 -5.23
N PRO A 201 -28.83 -5.71 -4.24
CA PRO A 201 -29.19 -4.71 -3.24
C PRO A 201 -27.95 -4.13 -2.54
N ASN A 202 -27.91 -2.81 -2.36
CA ASN A 202 -26.79 -2.10 -1.72
C ASN A 202 -26.39 -2.74 -0.39
N GLU A 203 -27.39 -3.08 0.44
CA GLU A 203 -27.15 -3.74 1.72
C GLU A 203 -26.25 -4.97 1.56
N LYS A 204 -26.63 -5.91 0.68
CA LYS A 204 -25.93 -7.18 0.45
C LYS A 204 -24.56 -7.00 -0.20
N ALA A 205 -24.46 -6.11 -1.20
CA ALA A 205 -23.21 -5.83 -1.90
C ALA A 205 -22.17 -5.19 -0.98
N THR A 206 -22.60 -4.26 -0.12
CA THR A 206 -21.74 -3.63 0.88
C THR A 206 -21.37 -4.63 1.97
N THR A 207 -22.32 -5.41 2.51
CA THR A 207 -22.03 -6.47 3.48
C THR A 207 -20.99 -7.45 2.93
N ALA A 208 -21.09 -7.86 1.66
CA ALA A 208 -20.10 -8.73 1.03
C ALA A 208 -18.71 -8.10 1.01
N SER A 209 -18.60 -6.82 0.65
CA SER A 209 -17.32 -6.10 0.59
C SER A 209 -16.70 -5.92 1.98
N LEU A 210 -17.50 -5.57 2.99
CA LEU A 210 -17.06 -5.48 4.39
C LEU A 210 -16.67 -6.85 4.97
N SER A 211 -17.37 -7.91 4.58
CA SER A 211 -17.02 -9.28 4.96
C SER A 211 -15.68 -9.71 4.37
N ILE A 212 -15.42 -9.39 3.10
CA ILE A 212 -14.13 -9.65 2.46
C ILE A 212 -13.02 -8.84 3.13
N LEU A 213 -13.26 -7.56 3.47
CA LEU A 213 -12.30 -6.73 4.22
C LEU A 213 -11.99 -7.36 5.59
N THR A 214 -13.02 -7.78 6.33
CA THR A 214 -12.87 -8.42 7.65
C THR A 214 -12.07 -9.71 7.55
N LEU A 215 -12.40 -10.58 6.60
CA LEU A 215 -11.66 -11.81 6.35
C LEU A 215 -10.19 -11.53 5.99
N SER A 216 -9.96 -10.52 5.15
CA SER A 216 -8.61 -10.10 4.75
C SER A 216 -7.79 -9.60 5.94
N LEU A 217 -8.40 -8.83 6.85
CA LEU A 217 -7.76 -8.37 8.09
C LEU A 217 -7.39 -9.52 9.02
N VAL A 218 -8.30 -10.48 9.21
CA VAL A 218 -8.06 -11.65 10.08
C VAL A 218 -6.94 -12.51 9.51
N ILE A 219 -7.00 -12.82 8.20
CA ILE A 219 -5.95 -13.56 7.51
C ILE A 219 -4.62 -12.81 7.59
N TRP A 220 -4.61 -11.50 7.32
CA TRP A 220 -3.40 -10.70 7.39
C TRP A 220 -2.81 -10.68 8.80
N PHE A 221 -3.62 -10.44 9.84
CA PHE A 221 -3.16 -10.44 11.23
C PHE A 221 -2.57 -11.80 11.64
N TYR A 222 -3.19 -12.91 11.22
CA TYR A 222 -2.64 -14.23 11.46
C TYR A 222 -1.31 -14.44 10.72
N VAL A 223 -1.29 -14.19 9.41
CA VAL A 223 -0.10 -14.40 8.57
C VAL A 223 1.07 -13.51 9.01
N GLU A 224 0.84 -12.24 9.34
CA GLU A 224 1.89 -11.29 9.75
C GLU A 224 2.51 -11.62 11.12
N ASN A 225 1.77 -12.29 12.01
CA ASN A 225 2.23 -12.57 13.37
C ASN A 225 2.89 -13.94 13.50
N TYR A 226 2.52 -14.91 12.66
CA TYR A 226 3.01 -16.29 12.75
C TYR A 226 3.99 -16.66 11.62
N PHE A 227 3.67 -16.33 10.37
CA PHE A 227 4.46 -16.77 9.21
C PHE A 227 5.43 -15.70 8.72
N LEU A 228 4.95 -14.46 8.65
CA LEU A 228 5.71 -13.36 8.06
C LEU A 228 6.35 -12.44 9.09
N ASP A 229 6.26 -12.73 10.40
CA ASP A 229 6.77 -11.84 11.46
C ASP A 229 8.25 -11.47 11.25
N LYS A 230 9.08 -12.42 10.80
CA LYS A 230 10.50 -12.14 10.50
C LYS A 230 10.68 -11.01 9.48
N TYR A 231 9.77 -10.89 8.53
CA TYR A 231 9.84 -9.96 7.41
C TYR A 231 9.06 -8.66 7.71
N VAL A 232 7.79 -8.79 8.10
CA VAL A 232 6.84 -7.66 8.15
C VAL A 232 6.58 -7.12 9.55
N ARG A 233 7.40 -7.45 10.56
CA ARG A 233 7.20 -7.00 11.96
C ARG A 233 6.90 -5.52 12.09
N TYR A 234 7.57 -4.70 11.28
CA TYR A 234 7.47 -3.23 11.35
C TYR A 234 6.52 -2.63 10.31
N ASN A 235 5.76 -3.43 9.56
CA ASN A 235 4.67 -2.92 8.73
C ASN A 235 3.49 -2.56 9.63
N LEU A 236 3.32 -1.28 9.93
CA LEU A 236 2.28 -0.77 10.83
C LEU A 236 1.20 0.04 10.11
N THR A 237 1.46 0.52 8.89
CA THR A 237 0.54 1.40 8.14
C THR A 237 -0.76 0.73 7.68
N VAL A 238 -0.84 -0.61 7.66
CA VAL A 238 -2.05 -1.34 7.24
C VAL A 238 -3.27 -0.93 8.08
N TYR A 239 -3.16 -0.99 9.41
CA TYR A 239 -4.31 -0.73 10.28
C TYR A 239 -4.75 0.74 10.31
N PRO A 240 -3.86 1.74 10.41
CA PRO A 240 -4.25 3.15 10.30
C PRO A 240 -4.99 3.47 9.00
N VAL A 241 -4.64 2.84 7.87
CA VAL A 241 -5.34 3.06 6.59
C VAL A 241 -6.75 2.50 6.64
N VAL A 242 -6.94 1.29 7.17
CA VAL A 242 -8.26 0.69 7.32
C VAL A 242 -9.12 1.49 8.29
N ILE A 243 -8.54 1.94 9.41
CA ILE A 243 -9.19 2.84 10.37
C ILE A 243 -9.63 4.11 9.67
N ALA A 244 -8.75 4.79 8.93
CA ALA A 244 -9.10 6.01 8.20
C ALA A 244 -10.24 5.80 7.20
N ALA A 245 -10.22 4.69 6.45
CA ALA A 245 -11.29 4.35 5.52
C ALA A 245 -12.63 4.13 6.23
N LEU A 246 -12.65 3.31 7.28
CA LEU A 246 -13.86 3.00 8.04
C LEU A 246 -14.40 4.21 8.81
N THR A 247 -13.52 5.05 9.36
CA THR A 247 -13.90 6.35 9.95
C THR A 247 -14.53 7.25 8.89
N GLY A 248 -13.95 7.32 7.69
CA GLY A 248 -14.52 8.04 6.55
C GLY A 248 -15.94 7.58 6.21
N SER A 249 -16.17 6.27 6.16
CA SER A 249 -17.49 5.68 5.90
C SER A 249 -18.46 5.95 7.05
N ALA A 250 -18.05 5.73 8.30
CA ALA A 250 -18.88 5.98 9.49
C ALA A 250 -19.31 7.45 9.62
N CYS A 251 -18.42 8.41 9.32
CA CYS A 251 -18.74 9.84 9.36
C CYS A 251 -19.73 10.27 8.27
N ARG A 252 -19.79 9.54 7.15
CA ARG A 252 -20.75 9.84 6.08
C ARG A 252 -22.18 9.46 6.49
N SER A 253 -22.34 8.36 7.21
CA SER A 253 -23.64 7.85 7.69
C SER A 253 -24.24 8.65 8.86
N GLY A 254 -23.88 9.93 9.01
CA GLY A 254 -24.09 10.80 10.19
C GLY A 254 -25.53 11.06 10.66
N SER A 255 -26.51 10.28 10.21
CA SER A 255 -27.85 10.21 10.76
C SER A 255 -28.13 8.77 11.20
N PHE A 256 -27.84 8.44 12.47
CA PHE A 256 -28.25 7.20 13.17
C PHE A 256 -29.79 7.04 13.28
N SER A 257 -30.56 7.69 12.42
CA SER A 257 -32.02 7.67 12.38
C SER A 257 -32.58 6.46 11.63
N SER A 258 -31.76 5.74 10.86
CA SER A 258 -32.11 4.45 10.27
C SER A 258 -31.01 3.45 10.60
N THR A 259 -31.32 2.50 11.47
CA THR A 259 -30.54 1.30 11.80
C THR A 259 -30.28 0.45 10.56
N LEU A 260 -29.37 0.88 9.68
CA LEU A 260 -28.91 0.11 8.54
C LEU A 260 -27.81 -0.86 9.01
N THR A 261 -27.99 -2.15 8.72
CA THR A 261 -27.09 -3.26 9.08
C THR A 261 -25.61 -2.92 8.82
N ASN A 262 -25.34 -2.24 7.71
CA ASN A 262 -23.98 -1.88 7.28
C ASN A 262 -23.33 -0.80 8.12
N ASP A 263 -24.07 0.17 8.66
CA ASP A 263 -23.51 1.22 9.53
C ASP A 263 -23.00 0.61 10.83
N VAL A 264 -23.79 -0.31 11.42
CA VAL A 264 -23.38 -1.08 12.59
C VAL A 264 -22.15 -1.94 12.27
N PHE A 265 -22.13 -2.62 11.12
CA PHE A 265 -20.97 -3.40 10.69
C PHE A 265 -19.72 -2.51 10.60
N ILE A 266 -19.78 -1.36 9.91
CA ILE A 266 -18.65 -0.44 9.76
C ILE A 266 -18.10 -0.01 11.13
N VAL A 267 -18.97 0.38 12.06
CA VAL A 267 -18.56 0.81 13.41
C VAL A 267 -17.93 -0.35 14.21
N VAL A 268 -18.52 -1.54 14.17
CA VAL A 268 -17.96 -2.73 14.84
C VAL A 268 -16.61 -3.11 14.24
N LEU A 269 -16.49 -3.10 12.92
CA LEU A 269 -15.24 -3.40 12.22
C LEU A 269 -14.17 -2.34 12.50
N LEU A 270 -14.55 -1.07 12.62
CA LEU A 270 -13.66 0.01 13.02
C LEU A 270 -13.12 -0.23 14.44
N ALA A 271 -14.00 -0.51 15.41
CA ALA A 271 -13.61 -0.83 16.78
C ALA A 271 -12.68 -2.06 16.85
N LEU A 272 -13.02 -3.12 16.11
CA LEU A 272 -12.18 -4.32 16.00
C LEU A 272 -10.81 -4.00 15.40
N THR A 273 -10.76 -3.19 14.35
CA THR A 273 -9.50 -2.80 13.69
C THR A 273 -8.62 -1.98 14.64
N CYS A 274 -9.21 -1.06 15.42
CA CYS A 274 -8.49 -0.32 16.47
C CYS A 274 -7.92 -1.25 17.54
N LEU A 275 -8.70 -2.24 18.00
CA LEU A 275 -8.24 -3.25 18.95
C LEU A 275 -7.09 -4.09 18.38
N ILE A 276 -7.23 -4.60 17.15
CA ILE A 276 -6.19 -5.35 16.46
C ILE A 276 -4.91 -4.52 16.34
N PHE A 277 -5.03 -3.24 16.00
CA PHE A 277 -3.88 -2.34 15.91
C PHE A 277 -3.18 -2.14 17.25
N ALA A 278 -3.93 -1.91 18.33
CA ALA A 278 -3.37 -1.77 19.67
C ALA A 278 -2.63 -3.05 20.12
N VAL A 279 -3.24 -4.22 19.87
CA VAL A 279 -2.61 -5.52 20.12
C VAL A 279 -1.34 -5.67 19.28
N ARG A 280 -1.37 -5.29 18.00
CA ARG A 280 -0.19 -5.35 17.11
C ARG A 280 0.94 -4.46 17.63
N LEU A 281 0.65 -3.22 18.03
CA LEU A 281 1.66 -2.33 18.61
C LEU A 281 2.30 -2.93 19.86
N GLY A 282 1.48 -3.49 20.77
CA GLY A 282 1.96 -4.18 21.96
C GLY A 282 2.84 -5.39 21.63
N LEU A 283 2.41 -6.23 20.69
CA LEU A 283 3.19 -7.40 20.24
C LEU A 283 4.51 -7.00 19.58
N VAL A 284 4.51 -5.99 18.72
CA VAL A 284 5.71 -5.50 18.04
C VAL A 284 6.69 -4.90 19.05
N ALA A 285 6.21 -4.08 19.99
CA ALA A 285 7.04 -3.52 21.07
C ALA A 285 7.63 -4.64 21.95
N TRP A 286 6.81 -5.59 22.40
CA TRP A 286 7.26 -6.72 23.21
C TRP A 286 8.28 -7.59 22.46
N ARG A 287 8.02 -7.94 21.19
CA ARG A 287 8.95 -8.73 20.36
C ARG A 287 10.23 -7.97 20.06
N HIS A 288 10.18 -6.65 19.88
CA HIS A 288 11.39 -5.84 19.67
C HIS A 288 12.32 -5.93 20.88
N TRP A 289 11.76 -5.92 22.10
CA TRP A 289 12.55 -5.93 23.34
C TRP A 289 12.98 -7.34 23.77
N LYS A 290 12.08 -8.33 23.67
CA LYS A 290 12.32 -9.71 24.17
C LYS A 290 12.84 -10.68 23.11
N ARG A 291 12.59 -10.41 21.82
CA ARG A 291 12.99 -11.27 20.68
C ARG A 291 13.51 -10.42 19.51
N PRO A 292 14.55 -9.60 19.71
CA PRO A 292 15.09 -8.76 18.66
C PRO A 292 15.51 -9.61 17.46
N LEU A 293 15.02 -9.26 16.26
CA LEU A 293 15.38 -9.94 15.00
C LEU A 293 16.89 -9.96 14.75
N GLU A 294 17.60 -9.02 15.38
CA GLU A 294 19.02 -8.75 15.22
C GLU A 294 19.91 -9.68 16.08
N ALA A 295 19.39 -10.24 17.18
CA ALA A 295 20.18 -11.07 18.10
C ALA A 295 20.29 -12.55 17.66
N SER A 296 19.33 -13.05 16.89
CA SER A 296 19.36 -14.44 16.40
C SER A 296 20.40 -14.69 15.31
N GLU A 297 20.89 -13.65 14.64
CA GLU A 297 21.92 -13.76 13.58
C GLU A 297 23.36 -13.57 14.10
N SER A 298 23.55 -13.16 15.36
CA SER A 298 24.87 -13.11 16.00
C SER A 298 25.33 -14.45 16.59
N GLN A 299 24.45 -15.46 16.67
CA GLN A 299 24.80 -16.80 17.16
C GLN A 299 24.91 -17.80 16.02
N GLY A 300 26.11 -17.91 15.43
CA GLY A 300 26.50 -19.05 14.59
C GLY A 300 27.80 -18.83 13.80
N PRO A 301 28.75 -19.79 13.79
CA PRO A 301 29.24 -20.61 14.90
C PRO A 301 30.58 -20.04 15.46
N SER A 302 30.67 -19.94 16.78
CA SER A 302 31.95 -19.89 17.49
C SER A 302 32.46 -21.33 17.67
N GLY A 303 33.65 -21.63 17.16
CA GLY A 303 34.36 -22.91 17.33
C GLY A 303 34.02 -23.92 16.23
N THR A 304 34.98 -24.55 15.52
CA THR A 304 36.29 -24.99 15.99
C THR A 304 37.27 -24.97 14.82
N VAL A 305 38.40 -24.28 15.01
CA VAL A 305 39.64 -24.58 14.30
C VAL A 305 40.34 -25.65 15.13
N ALA A 306 40.50 -26.84 14.55
CA ALA A 306 41.54 -27.81 14.87
C ALA A 306 41.72 -28.70 13.63
#